data_AF-A0A409WKN5-F1
#
_entry.id   AF-A0A409WKN5-F1
#
_cell.length_a   1.000
_cell.length_b   1.000
_cell.length_c   1.000
_cell.angle_alpha   90.00
_cell.angle_beta   90.00
_cell.angle_gamma   90.00
#
_symmetry.space_group_name_H-M   'P 1'
#
loop_
_entity.id
_entity.type
_entity.pdbx_description
1 polymer ?
#
loop_
_entity_poly.entity_id
_entity_poly.type
_entity_poly.pdbx_seq_one_letter_code
_entity_poly.pdbx_strand_id
1 'polypeptide(L)'
;EDWYAIDYEGQANYFFLGVWEAADKAEFVLSGNGFGLWEGLIYGSPGAHRLYVMSPRIAIILRRTFLRHPLSRDPSVLYSCLADIPIVPPDVKFADDSILASLEDLDPELSNEIFNAYRSSPKSLDDEFRFVINKLTTEQTYAVNEVIMMNANLHSQGSLTFASHSAMLETLRAYMSSHNTFLGGRRSMFTPLLRDLSSSSPTSASPQATAAPSSPNFDEVVETNADVQLHTLLRYIVRGGVAFPSTYNRAYLVYHMATDIPSLNNPISSKIRSMISRCVSSLPLLLDPPLPQLLHTPSHSHSLTDTLPPDESEIFFSLLDSLIIQCGVGSRSTDVLANIIYDATIIGVTHWMVSNRVDVLIDLLKPWVTILV
;
A
#
# COMPACT_ATOMS: atom_id res chain seq x y z
N GLU A 1 21.93 15.09 17.15
CA GLU A 1 20.85 14.90 18.15
C GLU A 1 19.51 15.50 17.68
N ASP A 2 19.45 16.27 16.59
CA ASP A 2 18.22 16.97 16.17
C ASP A 2 17.37 16.27 15.08
N TRP A 3 17.53 14.95 14.90
CA TRP A 3 16.82 14.22 13.84
C TRP A 3 15.29 14.37 13.94
N TYR A 4 14.74 14.39 15.16
CA TYR A 4 13.30 14.59 15.37
C TYR A 4 12.81 15.98 14.95
N ALA A 5 13.63 17.02 15.14
CA ALA A 5 13.28 18.38 14.75
C ALA A 5 13.29 18.52 13.22
N ILE A 6 14.28 17.93 12.56
CA ILE A 6 14.38 17.89 11.09
C ILE A 6 13.21 17.11 10.49
N ASP A 7 12.86 15.95 11.06
CA ASP A 7 11.72 15.16 10.59
C ASP A 7 10.38 15.89 10.83
N TYR A 8 10.23 16.57 11.96
CA TYR A 8 9.06 17.39 12.25
C TYR A 8 8.94 18.54 11.26
N GLU A 9 10.01 19.29 11.03
CA GLU A 9 10.05 20.39 10.06
C GLU A 9 9.72 19.87 8.66
N GLY A 10 10.30 18.73 8.27
CA GLY A 10 9.98 18.04 7.03
C GLY A 10 8.50 17.70 6.93
N GLN A 11 7.87 17.14 7.96
CA GLN A 11 6.44 16.85 7.89
C GLN A 11 5.57 18.11 7.87
N ALA A 12 5.90 19.11 8.68
CA ALA A 12 5.15 20.36 8.78
C ALA A 12 5.19 21.18 7.49
N ASN A 13 6.29 21.14 6.74
CA ASN A 13 6.43 21.86 5.47
C ASN A 13 5.80 21.12 4.29
N TYR A 14 5.81 19.77 4.32
CA TYR A 14 5.31 18.96 3.20
C TYR A 14 3.82 18.66 3.28
N PHE A 15 3.21 18.74 4.47
CA PHE A 15 1.82 18.41 4.67
C PHE A 15 1.06 19.53 5.37
N PHE A 16 -0.24 19.60 5.11
CA PHE A 16 -1.17 20.35 5.93
C PHE A 16 -2.15 19.42 6.61
N LEU A 17 -2.53 19.80 7.82
CA LEU A 17 -3.38 19.00 8.69
C LEU A 17 -4.87 19.23 8.38
N GLY A 18 -5.62 18.14 8.38
CA GLY A 18 -7.07 18.11 8.41
C GLY A 18 -7.56 17.13 9.46
N VAL A 19 -8.77 17.36 9.95
CA VAL A 19 -9.45 16.47 10.91
C VAL A 19 -10.77 16.04 10.29
N TRP A 20 -10.97 14.73 10.18
CA TRP A 20 -12.22 14.16 9.68
C TRP A 20 -12.99 13.49 10.79
N GLU A 21 -14.31 13.71 10.79
CA GLU A 21 -15.26 12.97 11.60
C GLU A 21 -16.06 12.00 10.73
N ALA A 22 -16.23 10.76 11.16
CA ALA A 22 -17.05 9.78 10.46
C ALA A 22 -18.54 10.23 10.32
N ALA A 23 -19.28 9.69 9.36
CA ALA A 23 -20.72 9.95 9.23
C ALA A 23 -21.52 9.37 10.43
N ASP A 24 -22.68 9.93 10.78
CA ASP A 24 -23.43 9.60 12.03
C ASP A 24 -23.70 8.10 12.27
N LYS A 25 -23.87 7.31 11.21
CA LYS A 25 -24.20 5.88 11.27
C LYS A 25 -23.05 4.98 10.79
N ALA A 26 -21.89 5.58 10.54
CA ALA A 26 -20.69 4.88 10.13
C ALA A 26 -19.58 5.14 11.17
N GLU A 27 -18.52 4.36 11.07
CA GLU A 27 -17.34 4.52 11.92
C GLU A 27 -16.09 4.27 11.11
N PHE A 28 -14.98 4.84 11.56
CA PHE A 28 -13.67 4.44 11.08
C PHE A 28 -13.26 3.12 11.73
N VAL A 29 -12.81 2.18 10.91
CA VAL A 29 -12.19 0.95 11.41
C VAL A 29 -10.73 1.20 11.74
N LEU A 30 -10.16 0.41 12.63
CA LEU A 30 -8.74 0.48 13.00
C LEU A 30 -8.02 -0.76 12.47
N SER A 31 -6.92 -0.58 11.77
CA SER A 31 -6.02 -1.68 11.39
C SER A 31 -4.82 -1.76 12.33
N GLY A 32 -4.13 -2.91 12.33
CA GLY A 32 -2.88 -3.10 13.08
C GLY A 32 -1.76 -2.08 12.72
N ASN A 33 -1.86 -1.41 11.58
CA ASN A 33 -0.99 -0.32 11.12
C ASN A 33 -1.69 1.06 11.09
N GLY A 34 -2.72 1.27 11.92
CA GLY A 34 -3.59 2.46 11.90
C GLY A 34 -2.90 3.82 12.16
N PHE A 35 -1.63 3.81 12.54
CA PHE A 35 -0.79 5.01 12.70
C PHE A 35 0.22 5.10 11.55
N GLY A 36 -0.01 6.03 10.61
CA GLY A 36 0.87 6.22 9.45
C GLY A 36 0.43 5.45 8.21
N LEU A 37 -0.87 5.17 8.08
CA LEU A 37 -1.46 4.72 6.83
C LEU A 37 -1.20 5.76 5.74
N TRP A 38 -1.05 5.32 4.50
CA TRP A 38 -0.86 6.24 3.39
C TRP A 38 -1.84 5.93 2.26
N GLU A 39 -2.17 6.97 1.52
CA GLU A 39 -3.05 6.92 0.36
C GLU A 39 -2.61 7.92 -0.70
N GLY A 40 -2.96 7.61 -1.94
CA GLY A 40 -2.82 8.48 -3.09
C GLY A 40 -1.41 8.52 -3.67
N LEU A 41 -1.34 8.74 -4.98
CA LEU A 41 -0.12 8.86 -5.78
C LEU A 41 -0.01 10.27 -6.38
N ILE A 42 1.12 10.96 -6.20
CA ILE A 42 1.44 12.26 -6.83
C ILE A 42 2.63 12.14 -7.79
N TYR A 43 2.38 12.26 -9.10
CA TYR A 43 3.28 11.84 -10.17
C TYR A 43 3.70 10.38 -10.07
N GLY A 44 2.79 9.57 -9.52
CA GLY A 44 3.05 8.22 -9.06
C GLY A 44 3.45 8.11 -7.58
N SER A 45 3.82 9.24 -6.96
CA SER A 45 4.19 9.55 -5.57
C SER A 45 3.42 8.91 -4.44
N PRO A 46 3.74 7.76 -3.81
CA PRO A 46 2.95 7.36 -2.65
C PRO A 46 2.97 8.43 -1.56
N GLY A 47 1.86 8.50 -0.84
CA GLY A 47 1.69 9.41 0.28
C GLY A 47 1.19 10.79 -0.15
N ALA A 48 0.17 10.85 -1.00
CA ALA A 48 -0.62 12.06 -1.17
C ALA A 48 -1.31 12.46 0.15
N HIS A 49 -1.73 11.44 0.92
CA HIS A 49 -2.29 11.55 2.26
C HIS A 49 -1.55 10.61 3.21
N ARG A 50 -1.40 11.03 4.47
CA ARG A 50 -1.14 10.15 5.62
C ARG A 50 -2.34 10.20 6.55
N LEU A 51 -2.80 9.04 6.99
CA LEU A 51 -3.97 8.90 7.85
C LEU A 51 -3.56 8.32 9.20
N TYR A 52 -4.12 8.91 10.25
CA TYR A 52 -3.98 8.48 11.64
C TYR A 52 -5.38 8.37 12.22
N VAL A 53 -5.88 7.15 12.32
CA VAL A 53 -7.23 6.91 12.87
C VAL A 53 -7.10 6.88 14.39
N MET A 54 -7.69 7.88 15.05
CA MET A 54 -7.55 8.07 16.49
C MET A 54 -8.67 7.39 17.28
N SER A 55 -9.85 7.25 16.66
CA SER A 55 -11.03 6.62 17.25
C SER A 55 -12.02 6.23 16.14
N PRO A 56 -13.10 5.49 16.46
CA PRO A 56 -14.18 5.21 15.50
C PRO A 56 -14.83 6.46 14.90
N ARG A 57 -14.63 7.63 15.50
CA ARG A 57 -15.24 8.89 15.06
C ARG A 57 -14.25 9.86 14.44
N ILE A 58 -12.97 9.83 14.81
CA ILE A 58 -12.01 10.88 14.45
C ILE A 58 -10.79 10.28 13.77
N ALA A 59 -10.43 10.85 12.63
CA ALA A 59 -9.16 10.62 11.94
C ALA A 59 -8.42 11.95 11.74
N ILE A 60 -7.09 11.91 11.88
CA ILE A 60 -6.18 13.01 11.54
C ILE A 60 -5.55 12.70 10.19
N ILE A 61 -5.52 13.70 9.31
CA ILE A 61 -5.07 13.56 7.93
C ILE A 61 -3.99 14.58 7.68
N LEU A 62 -2.83 14.12 7.25
CA LEU A 62 -1.78 14.97 6.72
C LEU A 62 -1.84 14.86 5.20
N ARG A 63 -2.28 15.93 4.54
CA ARG A 63 -2.39 16.00 3.08
C ARG A 63 -1.20 16.76 2.51
N ARG A 64 -0.58 16.27 1.44
CA ARG A 64 0.56 16.98 0.83
C ARG A 64 0.17 18.39 0.40
N THR A 65 0.99 19.39 0.73
CA THR A 65 0.78 20.80 0.37
C THR A 65 0.66 21.01 -1.14
N PHE A 66 1.32 20.17 -1.95
CA PHE A 66 1.15 20.12 -3.40
C PHE A 66 -0.32 20.05 -3.86
N LEU A 67 -1.18 19.37 -3.09
CA LEU A 67 -2.61 19.23 -3.41
C LEU A 67 -3.42 20.53 -3.25
N ARG A 68 -2.80 21.61 -2.77
CA ARG A 68 -3.39 22.97 -2.81
C ARG A 68 -3.23 23.63 -4.17
N HIS A 69 -2.31 23.14 -5.01
CA HIS A 69 -2.05 23.73 -6.32
C HIS A 69 -3.21 23.42 -7.30
N PRO A 70 -3.68 24.37 -8.13
CA PRO A 70 -4.80 24.14 -9.04
C PRO A 70 -4.60 22.96 -10.01
N LEU A 71 -3.36 22.76 -10.48
CA LEU A 71 -3.00 21.66 -11.39
C LEU A 71 -2.91 20.29 -10.71
N SER A 72 -3.06 20.22 -9.38
CA SER A 72 -2.91 18.96 -8.64
C SER A 72 -4.03 17.95 -8.90
N ARG A 73 -5.16 18.38 -9.48
CA ARG A 73 -6.32 17.52 -9.77
C ARG A 73 -6.26 16.80 -11.11
N ASP A 74 -5.20 16.99 -11.88
CA ASP A 74 -5.03 16.29 -13.15
C ASP A 74 -4.85 14.77 -12.87
N PRO A 75 -5.64 13.88 -13.49
CA PRO A 75 -5.51 12.43 -13.30
C PRO A 75 -4.13 11.86 -13.69
N SER A 76 -3.38 12.53 -14.55
CA SER A 76 -1.99 12.17 -14.89
C SER A 76 -1.00 12.52 -13.76
N VAL A 77 -1.41 13.40 -12.85
CA VAL A 77 -0.63 13.89 -11.72
C VAL A 77 -1.07 13.22 -10.42
N LEU A 78 -2.38 13.10 -10.18
CA LEU A 78 -2.94 12.62 -8.93
C LEU A 78 -3.83 11.42 -9.16
N TYR A 79 -3.52 10.34 -8.45
CA TYR A 79 -4.40 9.20 -8.32
C TYR A 79 -4.73 9.02 -6.83
N SER A 80 -5.92 9.41 -6.41
CA SER A 80 -6.34 9.33 -5.00
C SER A 80 -7.86 9.29 -4.91
N CYS A 81 -8.38 8.41 -4.06
CA CYS A 81 -9.81 8.30 -3.73
C CYS A 81 -10.23 9.27 -2.60
N LEU A 82 -9.25 9.90 -1.93
CA LEU A 82 -9.50 10.84 -0.83
C LEU A 82 -9.25 12.30 -1.20
N ALA A 83 -8.73 12.58 -2.40
CA ALA A 83 -8.36 13.93 -2.84
C ALA A 83 -9.55 14.91 -2.84
N ASP A 84 -10.73 14.42 -3.18
CA ASP A 84 -11.95 15.24 -3.27
C ASP A 84 -12.61 15.49 -1.92
N ILE A 85 -12.18 14.80 -0.86
CA ILE A 85 -12.67 15.09 0.50
C ILE A 85 -12.09 16.44 0.93
N PRO A 86 -12.93 17.44 1.27
CA PRO A 86 -12.44 18.76 1.62
C PRO A 86 -11.67 18.72 2.96
N ILE A 87 -10.60 19.51 3.02
CA ILE A 87 -9.92 19.88 4.25
C ILE A 87 -9.91 21.40 4.29
N VAL A 88 -10.61 21.97 5.28
CA VAL A 88 -10.69 23.42 5.45
C VAL A 88 -9.37 23.91 6.08
N PRO A 89 -8.77 24.99 5.58
CA PRO A 89 -7.63 25.62 6.25
C PRO A 89 -7.96 25.98 7.70
N PRO A 90 -6.99 25.95 8.62
CA PRO A 90 -7.23 26.40 9.99
C PRO A 90 -7.59 27.88 10.01
N ASP A 91 -8.46 28.26 10.95
CA ASP A 91 -8.64 29.65 11.35
C ASP A 91 -7.47 30.02 12.28
N VAL A 92 -6.66 30.98 11.83
CA VAL A 92 -5.39 31.33 12.49
C VAL A 92 -5.53 32.72 13.10
N LYS A 93 -5.29 32.80 14.40
CA LYS A 93 -5.19 34.05 15.12
C LYS A 93 -3.76 34.22 15.59
N PHE A 94 -3.04 35.11 14.92
CA PHE A 94 -1.69 35.47 15.34
C PHE A 94 -1.74 36.31 16.61
N ALA A 95 -0.75 36.11 17.49
CA ALA A 95 -0.61 36.95 18.68
C ALA A 95 -0.26 38.41 18.33
N ASP A 96 0.35 38.62 17.17
CA ASP A 96 0.73 39.93 16.65
C ASP A 96 0.06 40.21 15.29
N ASP A 97 -1.14 40.78 15.33
CA ASP A 97 -1.92 41.16 14.12
C ASP A 97 -1.18 42.17 13.23
N SER A 98 -0.20 42.91 13.77
CA SER A 98 0.56 43.89 12.98
C SER A 98 1.41 43.26 11.89
N ILE A 99 1.69 41.96 12.01
CA ILE A 99 2.48 41.21 11.04
C ILE A 99 1.72 41.06 9.74
N LEU A 100 0.42 40.76 9.78
CA LEU A 100 -0.38 40.64 8.57
C LEU A 100 -0.40 41.97 7.79
N ALA A 101 -0.55 43.09 8.51
CA ALA A 101 -0.48 44.43 7.92
C ALA A 101 0.92 44.78 7.38
N SER A 102 1.98 44.14 7.91
CA SER A 102 3.35 44.34 7.45
C SER A 102 3.67 43.59 6.15
N LEU A 103 2.85 42.60 5.77
CA LEU A 103 3.10 41.72 4.62
C LEU A 103 2.32 42.15 3.37
N GLU A 104 1.32 43.02 3.51
CA GLU A 104 0.60 43.59 2.37
C GLU A 104 1.58 44.42 1.51
N ASP A 105 1.63 44.13 0.21
CA ASP A 105 2.47 44.78 -0.81
C ASP A 105 4.00 44.60 -0.72
N LEU A 106 4.51 43.68 0.11
CA LEU A 106 5.94 43.36 0.13
C LEU A 106 6.34 42.32 -0.93
N ASP A 107 7.62 42.38 -1.33
CA ASP A 107 8.25 41.33 -2.13
C ASP A 107 8.17 39.96 -1.41
N PRO A 108 7.92 38.84 -2.13
CA PRO A 108 7.76 37.53 -1.52
C PRO A 108 8.95 37.05 -0.68
N GLU A 109 10.18 37.42 -1.03
CA GLU A 109 11.37 37.04 -0.26
C GLU A 109 11.40 37.76 1.08
N LEU A 110 11.18 39.09 1.05
CA LEU A 110 11.14 39.91 2.27
C LEU A 110 9.97 39.55 3.18
N SER A 111 8.81 39.23 2.59
CA SER A 111 7.65 38.70 3.30
C SER A 111 7.99 37.42 4.06
N ASN A 112 8.71 36.49 3.42
CA ASN A 112 9.15 35.25 4.07
C ASN A 112 10.15 35.51 5.19
N GLU A 113 11.10 36.43 5.02
CA GLU A 113 12.07 36.79 6.05
C GLU A 113 11.39 37.35 7.31
N ILE A 114 10.47 38.31 7.14
CA ILE A 114 9.70 38.90 8.24
C ILE A 114 8.88 37.83 8.96
N PHE A 115 8.22 36.94 8.21
CA PHE A 115 7.41 35.88 8.79
C PHE A 115 8.25 34.82 9.52
N ASN A 116 9.44 34.50 9.02
CA ASN A 116 10.37 33.59 9.68
C ASN A 116 10.95 34.22 10.96
N ALA A 117 11.25 35.51 10.94
CA ALA A 117 11.68 36.25 12.13
C ALA A 117 10.58 36.25 13.20
N TYR A 118 9.31 36.42 12.80
CA TYR A 118 8.18 36.30 13.71
C TYR A 118 8.04 34.91 14.31
N ARG A 119 8.03 33.86 13.48
CA ARG A 119 7.89 32.47 13.94
C ARG A 119 8.97 32.10 14.97
N SER A 120 10.15 32.70 14.84
CA SER A 120 11.29 32.51 15.75
C SER A 120 11.21 33.39 17.01
N SER A 121 10.26 34.33 17.07
CA SER A 121 10.09 35.25 18.19
C SER A 121 9.25 34.61 19.31
N PRO A 122 9.40 35.03 20.57
CA PRO A 122 8.57 34.53 21.67
C PRO A 122 7.07 34.79 21.48
N LYS A 123 6.68 35.76 20.65
CA LYS A 123 5.27 36.11 20.41
C LYS A 123 4.52 35.01 19.68
N SER A 124 5.18 34.25 18.80
CA SER A 124 4.53 33.16 18.04
C SER A 124 4.06 32.01 18.93
N LEU A 125 4.55 31.92 20.17
CA LEU A 125 4.12 30.91 21.14
C LEU A 125 2.66 31.11 21.59
N ASP A 126 2.15 32.33 21.46
CA ASP A 126 0.76 32.68 21.80
C ASP A 126 -0.18 32.61 20.59
N ASP A 127 0.29 32.12 19.43
CA ASP A 127 -0.54 31.91 18.24
C ASP A 127 -1.60 30.83 18.48
N GLU A 128 -2.82 31.09 18.03
CA GLU A 128 -3.94 30.15 18.14
C GLU A 128 -4.33 29.61 16.75
N PHE A 129 -4.31 28.29 16.60
CA PHE A 129 -4.70 27.59 15.38
C PHE A 129 -5.94 26.75 15.64
N ARG A 130 -7.07 27.11 15.01
CA ARG A 130 -8.34 26.38 15.14
C ARG A 130 -8.61 25.54 13.91
N PHE A 131 -8.59 24.22 14.08
CA PHE A 131 -8.86 23.27 13.02
C PHE A 131 -10.34 22.89 13.01
N VAL A 132 -10.99 23.03 11.85
CA VAL A 132 -12.37 22.58 11.67
C VAL A 132 -12.37 21.06 11.54
N ILE A 133 -13.29 20.41 12.27
CA ILE A 133 -13.56 18.99 12.11
C ILE A 133 -14.56 18.82 10.98
N ASN A 134 -14.10 18.27 9.86
CA ASN A 134 -14.92 18.03 8.69
C ASN A 134 -15.67 16.72 8.84
N LYS A 135 -16.98 16.79 9.06
CA LYS A 135 -17.85 15.62 9.09
C LYS A 135 -18.03 15.05 7.68
N LEU A 136 -17.70 13.77 7.53
CA LEU A 136 -17.75 13.05 6.27
C LEU A 136 -19.16 12.56 5.96
N THR A 137 -19.43 12.37 4.67
CA THR A 137 -20.56 11.54 4.24
C THR A 137 -20.28 10.06 4.51
N THR A 138 -21.31 9.23 4.40
CA THR A 138 -21.19 7.78 4.57
C THR A 138 -20.23 7.19 3.53
N GLU A 139 -20.34 7.62 2.29
CA GLU A 139 -19.51 7.17 1.17
C GLU A 139 -18.04 7.59 1.39
N GLN A 140 -17.80 8.81 1.86
CA GLN A 140 -16.46 9.29 2.20
C GLN A 140 -15.87 8.50 3.38
N THR A 141 -16.69 8.18 4.39
CA THR A 141 -16.28 7.34 5.52
C THR A 141 -15.86 5.95 5.03
N TYR A 142 -16.62 5.36 4.10
CA TYR A 142 -16.27 4.08 3.49
C TYR A 142 -15.03 4.14 2.60
N ALA A 143 -14.80 5.24 1.88
CA ALA A 143 -13.56 5.45 1.13
C ALA A 143 -12.33 5.47 2.06
N VAL A 144 -12.45 6.10 3.23
CA VAL A 144 -11.39 6.06 4.26
C VAL A 144 -11.19 4.64 4.80
N ASN A 145 -12.29 3.92 5.11
CA ASN A 145 -12.21 2.53 5.56
C ASN A 145 -11.61 1.60 4.52
N GLU A 146 -11.87 1.82 3.24
CA GLU A 146 -11.27 1.05 2.16
C GLU A 146 -9.75 1.17 2.19
N VAL A 147 -9.21 2.37 2.39
CA VAL A 147 -7.76 2.59 2.52
C VAL A 147 -7.19 1.85 3.73
N ILE A 148 -7.89 1.90 4.87
CA ILE A 148 -7.48 1.21 6.09
C ILE A 148 -7.43 -0.31 5.85
N MET A 149 -8.48 -0.86 5.23
CA MET A 149 -8.58 -2.30 4.94
C MET A 149 -7.55 -2.74 3.90
N MET A 150 -7.28 -1.94 2.88
CA MET A 150 -6.23 -2.20 1.91
C MET A 150 -4.84 -2.28 2.55
N ASN A 151 -4.56 -1.38 3.49
CA ASN A 151 -3.30 -1.38 4.23
C ASN A 151 -3.23 -2.51 5.26
N ALA A 152 -4.35 -2.92 5.86
CA ALA A 152 -4.41 -4.06 6.77
C ALA A 152 -4.03 -5.37 6.05
N ASN A 153 -4.44 -5.51 4.79
CA ASN A 153 -4.19 -6.68 3.95
C ASN A 153 -2.72 -6.88 3.55
N LEU A 154 -1.84 -5.90 3.77
CA LEU A 154 -0.42 -6.01 3.46
C LEU A 154 0.30 -6.98 4.40
N HIS A 155 -0.33 -7.38 5.51
CA HIS A 155 0.24 -8.30 6.48
C HIS A 155 -0.68 -9.50 6.68
N SER A 156 -0.12 -10.72 6.61
CA SER A 156 -0.86 -11.96 6.85
C SER A 156 -1.43 -12.06 8.28
N GLN A 157 -0.82 -11.33 9.23
CA GLN A 157 -1.28 -11.15 10.62
C GLN A 157 -2.01 -9.81 10.85
N GLY A 158 -2.44 -9.14 9.77
CA GLY A 158 -3.21 -7.90 9.87
C GLY A 158 -4.48 -8.11 10.67
N SER A 159 -4.76 -7.21 11.61
CA SER A 159 -6.00 -7.21 12.39
C SER A 159 -6.85 -6.00 12.05
N LEU A 160 -8.16 -6.17 12.17
CA LEU A 160 -9.13 -5.09 12.14
C LEU A 160 -9.85 -5.01 13.48
N THR A 161 -9.97 -3.81 14.01
CA THR A 161 -10.73 -3.49 15.23
C THR A 161 -11.83 -2.50 14.85
N PHE A 162 -13.05 -2.80 15.30
CA PHE A 162 -14.24 -2.01 15.05
C PHE A 162 -15.13 -2.01 16.31
N ALA A 163 -15.90 -0.96 16.50
CA ALA A 163 -16.73 -0.78 17.68
C ALA A 163 -18.15 -1.32 17.46
N SER A 164 -18.68 -1.21 16.25
CA SER A 164 -20.05 -1.60 15.92
C SER A 164 -20.11 -2.72 14.90
N HIS A 165 -20.78 -3.81 15.28
CA HIS A 165 -21.05 -4.94 14.40
C HIS A 165 -21.77 -4.52 13.12
N SER A 166 -22.83 -3.71 13.23
CA SER A 166 -23.61 -3.27 12.08
C SER A 166 -22.82 -2.34 11.17
N ALA A 167 -22.04 -1.42 11.75
CA ALA A 167 -21.22 -0.48 10.96
C ALA A 167 -20.10 -1.22 10.22
N MET A 168 -19.48 -2.22 10.85
CA MET A 168 -18.47 -3.07 10.20
C MET A 168 -19.08 -3.89 9.06
N LEU A 169 -20.26 -4.47 9.27
CA LEU A 169 -20.94 -5.26 8.23
C LEU A 169 -21.23 -4.41 6.99
N GLU A 170 -21.73 -3.19 7.16
CA GLU A 170 -21.95 -2.26 6.05
C GLU A 170 -20.63 -1.81 5.40
N THR A 171 -19.59 -1.55 6.21
CA THR A 171 -18.25 -1.22 5.71
C THR A 171 -17.67 -2.35 4.84
N LEU A 172 -17.81 -3.61 5.27
CA LEU A 172 -17.37 -4.75 4.47
C LEU A 172 -18.14 -4.86 3.16
N ARG A 173 -19.46 -4.70 3.18
CA ARG A 173 -20.28 -4.72 1.96
C ARG A 173 -19.82 -3.65 0.98
N ALA A 174 -19.63 -2.42 1.48
CA ALA A 174 -19.12 -1.31 0.68
C ALA A 174 -17.73 -1.64 0.09
N TYR A 175 -16.80 -2.13 0.90
CA TYR A 175 -15.46 -2.50 0.47
C TYR A 175 -15.44 -3.61 -0.60
N MET A 176 -16.27 -4.64 -0.42
CA MET A 176 -16.38 -5.75 -1.38
C MET A 176 -16.97 -5.30 -2.72
N SER A 177 -17.82 -4.28 -2.71
CA SER A 177 -18.43 -3.67 -3.91
C SER A 177 -17.60 -2.55 -4.54
N SER A 178 -16.53 -2.10 -3.89
CA SER A 178 -15.75 -0.97 -4.38
C SER A 178 -14.96 -1.32 -5.64
N HIS A 179 -14.79 -0.33 -6.51
CA HIS A 179 -14.01 -0.44 -7.75
C HIS A 179 -12.57 0.04 -7.57
N ASN A 180 -12.22 0.53 -6.38
CA ASN A 180 -10.89 1.05 -6.11
C ASN A 180 -9.88 -0.10 -5.98
N THR A 181 -8.76 -0.01 -6.69
CA THR A 181 -7.72 -1.04 -6.71
C THR A 181 -6.35 -0.48 -6.32
N PHE A 182 -6.30 0.72 -5.72
CA PHE A 182 -5.12 1.48 -5.31
C PHE A 182 -3.94 0.67 -4.70
N LEU A 183 -4.23 -0.44 -3.99
CA LEU A 183 -3.23 -1.34 -3.38
C LEU A 183 -3.47 -2.83 -3.69
N GLY A 184 -4.20 -3.17 -4.76
CA GLY A 184 -4.42 -4.57 -5.14
C GLY A 184 -5.07 -5.43 -4.03
N GLY A 185 -5.98 -4.83 -3.25
CA GLY A 185 -6.50 -5.43 -2.03
C GLY A 185 -7.07 -6.84 -2.22
N ARG A 186 -6.61 -7.79 -1.40
CA ARG A 186 -7.11 -9.17 -1.35
C ARG A 186 -8.51 -9.22 -0.70
N ARG A 187 -9.54 -8.75 -1.40
CA ARG A 187 -10.93 -8.68 -0.91
C ARG A 187 -11.43 -10.00 -0.33
N SER A 188 -11.05 -11.13 -0.94
CA SER A 188 -11.40 -12.47 -0.50
C SER A 188 -10.97 -12.80 0.94
N MET A 189 -9.95 -12.10 1.47
CA MET A 189 -9.49 -12.25 2.85
C MET A 189 -10.55 -11.84 3.88
N PHE A 190 -11.47 -10.93 3.51
CA PHE A 190 -12.54 -10.49 4.40
C PHE A 190 -13.83 -11.32 4.27
N THR A 191 -13.90 -12.25 3.32
CA THR A 191 -15.08 -13.13 3.14
C THR A 191 -15.46 -13.90 4.41
N PRO A 192 -14.52 -14.48 5.18
CA PRO A 192 -14.85 -15.15 6.45
C PRO A 192 -15.51 -14.19 7.44
N LEU A 193 -14.92 -12.99 7.63
CA LEU A 193 -15.47 -11.97 8.54
C LEU A 193 -16.84 -11.48 8.09
N LEU A 194 -17.05 -11.27 6.78
CA LEU A 194 -18.34 -10.88 6.22
C LEU A 194 -19.42 -11.93 6.50
N ARG A 195 -19.08 -13.21 6.34
CA ARG A 195 -20.00 -14.32 6.64
C ARG A 195 -20.34 -14.36 8.12
N ASP A 196 -19.35 -14.23 8.99
CA ASP A 196 -19.53 -14.32 10.44
C ASP A 196 -20.39 -13.16 10.95
N LEU A 197 -20.13 -11.92 10.50
CA LEU A 197 -20.95 -10.75 10.82
C LEU A 197 -22.37 -10.86 10.25
N SER A 198 -22.53 -11.42 9.05
CA SER A 198 -23.87 -11.60 8.45
C SER A 198 -24.70 -12.64 9.21
N SER A 199 -24.07 -13.69 9.75
CA SER A 199 -24.74 -14.76 10.49
C SER A 199 -25.16 -14.38 11.92
N SER A 200 -24.53 -13.36 12.50
CA SER A 200 -24.69 -12.97 13.90
C SER A 200 -25.69 -11.83 14.12
N SER A 201 -26.47 -11.45 13.11
CA SER A 201 -27.53 -10.45 13.25
C SER A 201 -28.60 -10.92 14.25
N PRO A 202 -28.84 -10.21 15.37
CA PRO A 202 -29.82 -10.63 16.37
C PRO A 202 -31.22 -10.58 15.76
N THR A 203 -31.81 -11.77 15.68
CA THR A 203 -33.15 -12.03 15.17
C THR A 203 -34.18 -11.32 16.05
N SER A 204 -34.65 -10.16 15.63
CA SER A 204 -35.93 -9.62 16.11
C SER A 204 -37.02 -10.27 15.28
N ALA A 205 -37.78 -11.17 15.90
CA ALA A 205 -38.84 -11.92 15.25
C ALA A 205 -39.99 -11.00 14.79
N SER A 206 -40.33 -11.06 13.50
CA SER A 206 -41.72 -11.11 13.02
C SER A 206 -41.78 -11.57 11.56
N PRO A 207 -42.82 -12.33 11.15
CA PRO A 207 -42.87 -12.98 9.85
C PRO A 207 -43.67 -12.16 8.84
N GLN A 208 -43.09 -11.85 7.68
CA GLN A 208 -43.84 -11.85 6.41
C GLN A 208 -42.89 -11.88 5.21
N ALA A 209 -43.20 -12.81 4.31
CA ALA A 209 -42.49 -13.12 3.09
C ALA A 209 -42.56 -11.98 2.07
N THR A 210 -41.47 -11.74 1.34
CA THR A 210 -41.41 -11.82 -0.14
C THR A 210 -40.01 -11.53 -0.66
N ALA A 211 -39.62 -12.33 -1.66
CA ALA A 211 -38.52 -12.14 -2.62
C ALA A 211 -37.08 -11.99 -2.07
N ALA A 212 -36.33 -13.09 -2.15
CA ALA A 212 -34.87 -13.06 -2.11
C ALA A 212 -34.32 -12.24 -3.29
N PRO A 213 -33.48 -11.21 -3.07
CA PRO A 213 -32.62 -10.70 -4.12
C PRO A 213 -31.48 -11.71 -4.30
N SER A 214 -31.37 -12.18 -5.54
CA SER A 214 -30.26 -12.97 -6.06
C SER A 214 -28.91 -12.44 -5.61
N SER A 215 -28.06 -13.34 -5.12
CA SER A 215 -26.64 -13.14 -4.86
C SER A 215 -25.99 -12.42 -6.05
N PRO A 216 -25.26 -11.32 -5.85
CA PRO A 216 -24.49 -10.72 -6.93
C PRO A 216 -23.39 -11.72 -7.35
N ASN A 217 -23.40 -12.06 -8.63
CA ASN A 217 -22.36 -12.83 -9.29
C ASN A 217 -21.07 -11.98 -9.24
N PHE A 218 -20.07 -12.42 -8.48
CA PHE A 218 -18.82 -11.69 -8.25
C PHE A 218 -17.75 -11.88 -9.36
N ASP A 219 -18.16 -12.22 -10.59
CA ASP A 219 -17.25 -12.63 -11.67
C ASP A 219 -17.01 -11.54 -12.75
N GLU A 220 -17.40 -10.29 -12.52
CA GLU A 220 -17.00 -9.18 -13.40
C GLU A 220 -15.71 -8.55 -12.87
N VAL A 221 -14.57 -9.14 -13.25
CA VAL A 221 -13.25 -8.51 -13.14
C VAL A 221 -13.21 -7.33 -14.11
N VAL A 222 -13.66 -6.16 -13.65
CA VAL A 222 -13.55 -4.92 -14.42
C VAL A 222 -12.10 -4.46 -14.38
N GLU A 223 -11.44 -4.56 -15.52
CA GLU A 223 -10.04 -4.23 -15.78
C GLU A 223 -9.71 -2.78 -15.37
N THR A 224 -9.14 -2.60 -14.17
CA THR A 224 -8.38 -1.39 -13.87
C THR A 224 -6.98 -1.55 -14.48
N ASN A 225 -6.43 -0.49 -15.06
CA ASN A 225 -5.18 -0.52 -15.84
C ASN A 225 -3.95 -0.86 -14.96
N ALA A 226 -3.76 -2.15 -14.68
CA ALA A 226 -2.68 -2.71 -13.88
C ALA A 226 -1.30 -2.39 -14.46
N ASP A 227 -1.21 -2.10 -15.77
CA ASP A 227 0.02 -1.65 -16.41
C ASP A 227 0.50 -0.31 -15.85
N VAL A 228 -0.43 0.62 -15.59
CA VAL A 228 -0.13 1.93 -14.98
C VAL A 228 0.34 1.75 -13.54
N GLN A 229 -0.28 0.86 -12.77
CA GLN A 229 0.11 0.61 -11.37
C GLN A 229 1.53 0.02 -11.27
N LEU A 230 1.83 -1.02 -12.07
CA LEU A 230 3.17 -1.61 -12.13
C LEU A 230 4.22 -0.60 -12.59
N HIS A 231 3.94 0.13 -13.67
CA HIS A 231 4.87 1.14 -14.19
C HIS A 231 5.17 2.22 -13.13
N THR A 232 4.14 2.62 -12.39
CA THR A 232 4.23 3.62 -11.35
C THR A 232 5.08 3.14 -10.19
N LEU A 233 4.79 1.95 -9.62
CA LEU A 233 5.59 1.38 -8.54
C LEU A 233 7.08 1.28 -8.92
N LEU A 234 7.38 0.79 -10.12
CA LEU A 234 8.77 0.65 -10.59
C LEU A 234 9.50 1.99 -10.64
N ARG A 235 8.81 3.07 -11.04
CA ARG A 235 9.37 4.42 -11.01
C ARG A 235 9.75 4.86 -9.59
N TYR A 236 8.98 4.46 -8.57
CA TYR A 236 9.29 4.76 -7.17
C TYR A 236 10.52 4.04 -6.67
N ILE A 237 10.57 2.76 -6.95
CA ILE A 237 11.67 1.92 -6.52
C ILE A 237 12.98 2.48 -7.11
N VAL A 238 12.99 2.81 -8.41
CA VAL A 238 14.17 3.38 -9.09
C VAL A 238 14.57 4.74 -8.52
N ARG A 239 13.61 5.55 -8.04
CA ARG A 239 13.87 6.86 -7.42
C ARG A 239 14.18 6.79 -5.92
N GLY A 240 14.19 5.60 -5.31
CA GLY A 240 14.38 5.44 -3.86
C GLY A 240 13.21 5.98 -3.02
N GLY A 241 12.03 6.15 -3.60
CA GLY A 241 10.86 6.74 -2.92
C GLY A 241 10.08 5.77 -2.03
N VAL A 242 10.42 4.49 -2.04
CA VAL A 242 9.84 3.45 -1.17
C VAL A 242 10.97 2.66 -0.54
N ALA A 243 10.97 2.60 0.80
CA ALA A 243 11.85 1.71 1.56
C ALA A 243 11.15 0.36 1.73
N PHE A 244 11.89 -0.73 1.48
CA PHE A 244 11.42 -2.09 1.72
C PHE A 244 12.20 -2.70 2.88
N PRO A 245 11.58 -3.56 3.70
CA PRO A 245 12.29 -4.25 4.77
C PRO A 245 13.50 -5.04 4.26
N SER A 246 13.41 -5.62 3.06
CA SER A 246 14.53 -6.28 2.39
C SER A 246 14.38 -6.25 0.86
N THR A 247 15.45 -6.64 0.16
CA THR A 247 15.44 -6.83 -1.31
C THR A 247 14.40 -7.88 -1.71
N TYR A 248 14.20 -8.91 -0.88
CA TYR A 248 13.25 -9.98 -1.13
C TYR A 248 11.82 -9.44 -1.15
N ASN A 249 11.44 -8.66 -0.14
CA ASN A 249 10.10 -8.07 -0.07
C ASN A 249 9.78 -7.21 -1.31
N ARG A 250 10.75 -6.42 -1.76
CA ARG A 250 10.62 -5.62 -2.98
C ARG A 250 10.40 -6.48 -4.21
N ALA A 251 11.25 -7.49 -4.40
CA ALA A 251 11.21 -8.38 -5.55
C ALA A 251 9.91 -9.21 -5.58
N TYR A 252 9.47 -9.69 -4.42
CA TYR A 252 8.23 -10.44 -4.23
C TYR A 252 7.02 -9.63 -4.69
N LEU A 253 6.90 -8.38 -4.22
CA LEU A 253 5.81 -7.49 -4.64
C LEU A 253 5.82 -7.22 -6.15
N VAL A 254 6.99 -6.89 -6.71
CA VAL A 254 7.12 -6.59 -8.15
C VAL A 254 6.75 -7.81 -9.00
N TYR A 255 7.18 -9.01 -8.60
CA TYR A 255 6.83 -10.25 -9.28
C TYR A 255 5.32 -10.48 -9.31
N HIS A 256 4.64 -10.38 -8.17
CA HIS A 256 3.19 -10.59 -8.09
C HIS A 256 2.43 -9.55 -8.93
N MET A 257 2.79 -8.27 -8.81
CA MET A 257 2.17 -7.23 -9.64
C MET A 257 2.42 -7.44 -11.14
N ALA A 258 3.56 -8.01 -11.53
CA ALA A 258 3.87 -8.29 -12.92
C ALA A 258 3.19 -9.57 -13.45
N THR A 259 2.90 -10.56 -12.60
CA THR A 259 2.56 -11.92 -13.06
C THR A 259 1.17 -12.41 -12.68
N ASP A 260 0.55 -11.87 -11.62
CA ASP A 260 -0.75 -12.33 -11.13
C ASP A 260 -1.91 -12.04 -12.09
N ILE A 261 -1.76 -11.04 -12.99
CA ILE A 261 -2.79 -10.65 -13.97
C ILE A 261 -2.32 -11.07 -15.37
N PRO A 262 -2.80 -12.18 -15.95
CA PRO A 262 -2.30 -12.69 -17.23
C PRO A 262 -2.43 -11.70 -18.40
N SER A 263 -3.45 -10.82 -18.39
CA SER A 263 -3.75 -9.84 -19.44
C SER A 263 -2.87 -8.57 -19.42
N LEU A 264 -1.93 -8.46 -18.48
CA LEU A 264 -1.09 -7.28 -18.28
C LEU A 264 -0.12 -7.07 -19.46
N ASN A 265 -0.19 -5.92 -20.14
CA ASN A 265 0.53 -5.60 -21.39
C ASN A 265 1.79 -4.73 -21.18
N ASN A 266 2.23 -4.54 -19.94
CA ASN A 266 3.41 -3.76 -19.60
C ASN A 266 4.70 -4.44 -20.12
N PRO A 267 5.61 -3.71 -20.82
CA PRO A 267 6.86 -4.27 -21.32
C PRO A 267 7.75 -4.93 -20.25
N ILE A 268 7.70 -4.42 -19.02
CA ILE A 268 8.47 -4.93 -17.89
C ILE A 268 7.87 -6.26 -17.39
N SER A 269 6.54 -6.34 -17.32
CA SER A 269 5.85 -7.60 -17.05
C SER A 269 6.17 -8.67 -18.09
N SER A 270 6.05 -8.33 -19.38
CA SER A 270 6.42 -9.25 -20.47
C SER A 270 7.88 -9.69 -20.36
N LYS A 271 8.78 -8.77 -19.98
CA LYS A 271 10.20 -9.07 -19.78
C LYS A 271 10.43 -10.04 -18.62
N ILE A 272 9.82 -9.80 -17.46
CA ILE A 272 9.89 -10.69 -16.28
C ILE A 272 9.37 -12.09 -16.65
N ARG A 273 8.18 -12.19 -17.25
CA ARG A 273 7.60 -13.47 -17.68
C ARG A 273 8.48 -14.21 -18.69
N SER A 274 9.02 -13.49 -19.66
CA SER A 274 9.94 -14.07 -20.65
C SER A 274 11.22 -14.60 -20.00
N MET A 275 11.80 -13.86 -19.05
CA MET A 275 12.99 -14.30 -18.32
C MET A 275 12.70 -15.53 -17.46
N ILE A 276 11.58 -15.56 -16.74
CA ILE A 276 11.14 -16.72 -15.96
C ILE A 276 10.96 -17.93 -16.88
N SER A 277 10.20 -17.78 -17.98
CA SER A 277 9.93 -18.87 -18.92
C SER A 277 11.21 -19.46 -19.54
N ARG A 278 12.17 -18.60 -19.91
CA ARG A 278 13.47 -19.03 -20.42
C ARG A 278 14.25 -19.79 -19.35
N CYS A 279 14.29 -19.27 -18.13
CA CYS A 279 14.98 -19.91 -17.01
C CYS A 279 14.39 -21.30 -16.73
N VAL A 280 13.07 -21.38 -16.58
CA VAL A 280 12.33 -22.61 -16.34
C VAL A 280 12.54 -23.64 -17.44
N SER A 281 12.68 -23.21 -18.70
CA SER A 281 12.95 -24.12 -19.82
C SER A 281 14.39 -24.66 -19.82
N SER A 282 15.34 -23.93 -19.23
CA SER A 282 16.75 -24.34 -19.11
C SER A 282 17.04 -25.16 -17.86
N LEU A 283 16.27 -24.98 -16.78
CA LEU A 283 16.48 -25.67 -15.51
C LEU A 283 16.54 -27.21 -15.63
N PRO A 284 15.69 -27.90 -16.42
CA PRO A 284 15.78 -29.36 -16.56
C PRO A 284 17.12 -29.87 -17.12
N LEU A 285 17.89 -29.03 -17.81
CA LEU A 285 19.21 -29.39 -18.34
C LEU A 285 20.33 -29.16 -17.30
N LEU A 286 20.08 -28.33 -16.30
CA LEU A 286 21.05 -27.95 -15.27
C LEU A 286 20.86 -28.75 -13.97
N LEU A 287 19.62 -29.15 -13.70
CA LEU A 287 19.25 -29.85 -12.49
C LEU A 287 19.34 -31.36 -12.70
N ASP A 288 19.85 -32.06 -11.69
CA ASP A 288 19.81 -33.52 -11.66
C ASP A 288 18.37 -34.04 -11.78
N PRO A 289 18.18 -35.23 -12.36
CA PRO A 289 16.87 -35.86 -12.43
C PRO A 289 16.30 -36.03 -11.01
N PRO A 290 14.97 -35.86 -10.83
CA PRO A 290 14.36 -35.97 -9.52
C PRO A 290 14.64 -37.35 -8.91
N LEU A 291 15.08 -37.38 -7.65
CA LEU A 291 15.37 -38.64 -6.95
C LEU A 291 14.08 -39.49 -6.87
N PRO A 292 14.11 -40.78 -7.25
CA PRO A 292 12.93 -41.65 -7.28
C PRO A 292 12.17 -41.79 -5.95
N GLN A 293 12.77 -41.39 -4.83
CA GLN A 293 12.25 -41.63 -3.48
C GLN A 293 11.52 -40.44 -2.85
N LEU A 294 11.49 -39.26 -3.49
CA LEU A 294 10.75 -38.07 -2.99
C LEU A 294 9.38 -37.87 -3.62
N LEU A 295 8.98 -38.71 -4.59
CA LEU A 295 7.67 -38.68 -5.27
C LEU A 295 6.46 -38.97 -4.35
N HIS A 296 6.70 -39.29 -3.07
CA HIS A 296 5.66 -39.69 -2.11
C HIS A 296 5.70 -38.96 -0.77
N THR A 297 6.33 -37.78 -0.68
CA THR A 297 6.01 -36.91 0.47
C THR A 297 4.59 -36.34 0.26
N PRO A 298 3.70 -36.41 1.27
CA PRO A 298 2.37 -35.85 1.16
C PRO A 298 2.49 -34.38 0.75
N SER A 299 1.69 -33.98 -0.23
CA SER A 299 1.60 -32.63 -0.77
C SER A 299 1.20 -31.63 0.31
N HIS A 300 2.15 -31.24 1.16
CA HIS A 300 2.05 -29.96 1.84
C HIS A 300 2.17 -28.91 0.74
N SER A 301 1.12 -28.11 0.58
CA SER A 301 1.11 -26.97 -0.34
C SER A 301 2.13 -25.97 0.15
N HIS A 302 3.39 -26.19 -0.19
CA HIS A 302 4.45 -25.25 0.11
C HIS A 302 4.17 -23.97 -0.68
N SER A 303 4.22 -22.84 0.01
CA SER A 303 4.25 -21.52 -0.62
C SER A 303 5.50 -20.78 -0.19
N LEU A 304 5.92 -19.82 -1.00
CA LEU A 304 6.93 -18.87 -0.57
C LEU A 304 6.39 -18.04 0.59
N THR A 305 7.26 -17.74 1.57
CA THR A 305 6.97 -16.72 2.57
C THR A 305 6.81 -15.36 1.91
N ASP A 306 5.82 -14.58 2.35
CA ASP A 306 5.60 -13.22 1.83
C ASP A 306 6.72 -12.24 2.25
N THR A 307 7.48 -12.58 3.30
CA THR A 307 8.50 -11.70 3.87
C THR A 307 9.76 -12.45 4.29
N LEU A 308 10.90 -11.79 4.14
CA LEU A 308 12.20 -12.31 4.55
C LEU A 308 13.04 -11.19 5.19
N PRO A 309 13.70 -11.41 6.35
CA PRO A 309 14.60 -10.45 6.97
C PRO A 309 15.76 -10.03 6.03
N PRO A 310 16.41 -8.87 6.25
CA PRO A 310 17.51 -8.39 5.41
C PRO A 310 18.63 -9.42 5.22
N ASP A 311 19.14 -10.00 6.31
CA ASP A 311 20.27 -10.93 6.28
C ASP A 311 19.95 -12.20 5.47
N GLU A 312 18.76 -12.78 5.71
CA GLU A 312 18.27 -13.94 4.96
C GLU A 312 17.99 -13.61 3.49
N SER A 313 17.50 -12.38 3.21
CA SER A 313 17.27 -11.90 1.84
C SER A 313 18.58 -11.83 1.04
N GLU A 314 19.68 -11.36 1.63
CA GLU A 314 20.96 -11.27 0.92
C GLU A 314 21.51 -12.65 0.57
N ILE A 315 21.41 -13.60 1.51
CA ILE A 315 21.80 -14.99 1.30
C ILE A 315 20.93 -15.64 0.23
N PHE A 316 19.61 -15.45 0.30
CA PHE A 316 18.65 -15.97 -0.68
C PHE A 316 19.04 -15.58 -2.11
N PHE A 317 19.28 -14.28 -2.34
CA PHE A 317 19.65 -13.82 -3.68
C PHE A 317 21.03 -14.33 -4.09
N SER A 318 21.99 -14.37 -3.19
CA SER A 318 23.34 -14.83 -3.50
C SER A 318 23.39 -16.31 -3.92
N LEU A 319 22.60 -17.16 -3.26
CA LEU A 319 22.51 -18.58 -3.60
C LEU A 319 21.84 -18.79 -4.96
N LEU A 320 20.71 -18.12 -5.21
CA LEU A 320 19.96 -18.28 -6.45
C LEU A 320 20.58 -17.57 -7.65
N ASP A 321 21.32 -16.47 -7.45
CA ASP A 321 21.99 -15.71 -8.52
C ASP A 321 22.86 -16.63 -9.39
N SER A 322 23.62 -17.53 -8.75
CA SER A 322 24.49 -18.49 -9.45
C SER A 322 23.73 -19.42 -10.41
N LEU A 323 22.58 -19.96 -9.97
CA LEU A 323 21.72 -20.84 -10.76
C LEU A 323 21.08 -20.09 -11.93
N ILE A 324 20.63 -18.87 -11.68
CA ILE A 324 19.94 -18.04 -12.67
C ILE A 324 20.90 -17.54 -13.74
N ILE A 325 22.14 -17.21 -13.38
CA ILE A 325 23.22 -16.88 -14.33
C ILE A 325 23.48 -18.05 -15.28
N GLN A 326 23.54 -19.29 -14.77
CA GLN A 326 23.75 -20.48 -15.60
C GLN A 326 22.61 -20.70 -16.62
N CYS A 327 21.41 -20.23 -16.33
CA CYS A 327 20.29 -20.27 -17.27
C CYS A 327 20.39 -19.22 -18.40
N GLY A 328 21.38 -18.33 -18.37
CA GLY A 328 21.63 -17.35 -19.44
C GLY A 328 20.53 -16.29 -19.60
N VAL A 329 19.72 -16.04 -18.57
CA VAL A 329 18.60 -15.09 -18.62
C VAL A 329 19.01 -13.65 -18.29
N GLY A 330 20.21 -13.46 -17.74
CA GLY A 330 20.80 -12.16 -17.42
C GLY A 330 21.72 -12.24 -16.21
N SER A 331 22.28 -11.10 -15.82
CA SER A 331 23.04 -10.91 -14.60
C SER A 331 22.71 -9.54 -14.01
N ARG A 332 23.09 -9.31 -12.74
CA ARG A 332 23.05 -7.96 -12.15
C ARG A 332 23.86 -6.98 -13.01
N SER A 333 23.40 -5.73 -13.07
CA SER A 333 23.98 -4.65 -13.86
C SER A 333 24.05 -3.34 -13.07
N THR A 334 24.56 -2.27 -13.68
CA THR A 334 24.54 -0.93 -13.09
C THR A 334 23.17 -0.26 -13.18
N ASP A 335 22.26 -0.76 -14.01
CA ASP A 335 20.90 -0.24 -14.14
C ASP A 335 20.01 -0.79 -13.00
N VAL A 336 19.49 0.12 -12.19
CA VAL A 336 18.59 -0.17 -11.07
C VAL A 336 17.32 -0.88 -11.54
N LEU A 337 16.74 -0.47 -12.68
CA LEU A 337 15.53 -1.09 -13.20
C LEU A 337 15.81 -2.52 -13.67
N ALA A 338 16.92 -2.74 -14.36
CA ALA A 338 17.36 -4.07 -14.76
C ALA A 338 17.56 -4.98 -13.54
N ASN A 339 18.13 -4.47 -12.45
CA ASN A 339 18.29 -5.24 -11.21
C ASN A 339 16.94 -5.58 -10.55
N ILE A 340 15.97 -4.67 -10.55
CA ILE A 340 14.61 -4.95 -10.04
C ILE A 340 13.93 -6.05 -10.85
N ILE A 341 14.02 -5.99 -12.19
CA ILE A 341 13.48 -7.01 -13.10
C ILE A 341 14.16 -8.36 -12.85
N TYR A 342 15.48 -8.34 -12.66
CA TYR A 342 16.27 -9.52 -12.37
C TYR A 342 15.89 -10.15 -11.03
N ASP A 343 15.83 -9.37 -9.95
CA ASP A 343 15.41 -9.84 -8.63
C ASP A 343 13.98 -10.43 -8.66
N ALA A 344 13.03 -9.78 -9.35
CA ALA A 344 11.67 -10.30 -9.52
C ALA A 344 11.62 -11.59 -10.35
N THR A 345 12.53 -11.75 -11.31
CA THR A 345 12.70 -13.00 -12.07
C THR A 345 13.17 -14.12 -11.15
N ILE A 346 14.10 -13.84 -10.24
CA ILE A 346 14.59 -14.83 -9.27
C ILE A 346 13.41 -15.37 -8.44
N ILE A 347 12.57 -14.51 -7.85
CA ILE A 347 11.44 -15.03 -7.05
C ILE A 347 10.46 -15.82 -7.92
N GLY A 348 10.23 -15.42 -9.17
CA GLY A 348 9.34 -16.15 -10.07
C GLY A 348 9.83 -17.55 -10.42
N VAL A 349 11.16 -17.72 -10.57
CA VAL A 349 11.78 -19.03 -10.75
C VAL A 349 11.71 -19.84 -9.46
N THR A 350 11.98 -19.23 -8.32
CA THR A 350 11.82 -19.87 -7.00
C THR A 350 10.39 -20.35 -6.80
N HIS A 351 9.39 -19.53 -7.14
CA HIS A 351 7.97 -19.87 -7.05
C HIS A 351 7.62 -21.09 -7.92
N TRP A 352 8.19 -21.17 -9.13
CA TRP A 352 8.09 -22.37 -9.97
C TRP A 352 8.76 -23.59 -9.31
N MET A 353 9.96 -23.43 -8.74
CA MET A 353 10.69 -24.52 -8.06
C MET A 353 9.92 -25.06 -6.85
N VAL A 354 9.23 -24.22 -6.07
CA VAL A 354 8.37 -24.68 -4.97
C VAL A 354 7.33 -25.69 -5.45
N SER A 355 6.77 -25.48 -6.64
CA SER A 355 5.72 -26.35 -7.20
C SER A 355 6.27 -27.57 -7.94
N ASN A 356 7.51 -27.51 -8.46
CA ASN A 356 8.02 -28.51 -9.42
C ASN A 356 9.28 -29.24 -8.95
N ARG A 357 10.14 -28.59 -8.16
CA ARG A 357 11.47 -29.05 -7.72
C ARG A 357 11.81 -28.55 -6.31
N VAL A 358 10.92 -28.80 -5.36
CA VAL A 358 11.10 -28.39 -3.96
C VAL A 358 12.32 -29.05 -3.32
N ASP A 359 12.69 -30.25 -3.80
CA ASP A 359 13.93 -30.97 -3.46
C ASP A 359 15.16 -30.09 -3.66
N VAL A 360 15.32 -29.57 -4.89
CA VAL A 360 16.46 -28.72 -5.26
C VAL A 360 16.43 -27.42 -4.46
N LEU A 361 15.25 -26.85 -4.26
CA LEU A 361 15.12 -25.60 -3.53
C LEU A 361 15.51 -25.73 -2.06
N ILE A 362 15.12 -26.83 -1.41
CA ILE A 362 15.49 -27.15 -0.04
C ILE A 362 17.01 -27.36 0.06
N ASP A 363 17.59 -28.15 -0.84
CA ASP A 363 19.03 -28.44 -0.86
C ASP A 363 19.87 -27.18 -1.11
N LEU A 364 19.36 -26.25 -1.92
CA LEU A 364 20.04 -25.00 -2.23
C LEU A 364 19.99 -23.99 -1.07
N LEU A 365 18.88 -23.92 -0.33
CA LEU A 365 18.65 -22.84 0.63
C LEU A 365 18.78 -23.26 2.09
N LYS A 366 18.60 -24.53 2.44
CA LYS A 366 18.81 -24.99 3.83
C LYS A 366 20.29 -25.26 4.09
N PRO A 367 20.79 -24.94 5.30
CA PRO A 367 20.05 -24.45 6.47
C PRO A 367 19.94 -22.92 6.56
N TRP A 368 20.31 -22.18 5.52
CA TRP A 368 20.59 -20.75 5.61
C TRP A 368 19.37 -19.84 5.52
N VAL A 369 18.32 -20.26 4.81
CA VAL A 369 17.12 -19.42 4.58
C VAL A 369 15.85 -20.27 4.73
N THR A 370 14.88 -19.76 5.50
CA THR A 370 13.57 -20.43 5.64
C THR A 370 12.52 -19.72 4.80
N ILE A 371 12.32 -20.20 3.56
CA ILE A 371 11.41 -19.58 2.61
C ILE A 371 10.08 -20.32 2.37
N LEU A 372 9.94 -21.54 2.91
CA LEU A 372 8.75 -22.36 2.72
C LEU A 372 7.86 -22.25 3.96
N VAL A 373 6.58 -21.97 3.75
CA VAL A 373 5.52 -21.99 4.78
C VAL A 373 4.64 -23.21 4.60
#